data_AF-A0A833G3I9-F1
#
_entry.id   AF-A0A833G3I9-F1
#
_cell.length_a   1.000
_cell.length_b   1.000
_cell.length_c   1.000
_cell.angle_alpha   90.00
_cell.angle_beta   90.00
_cell.angle_gamma   90.00
#
_symmetry.space_group_name_H-M   'P 1'
#
loop_
_entity.id
_entity.type
_entity.pdbx_description
1 polymer ?
#
loop_
_entity_poly.entity_id
_entity_poly.type
_entity_poly.pdbx_seq_one_letter_code
_entity_poly.pdbx_strand_id
1 'polypeptide(L)' 'MVPHDRIVVTGEGVTLERMLWKRDRRYTTGLCELALDINPGLAGFGAVIPVGTAVRLPLVSALVSAATVEVVQIWD' A
#
# COMPACT_ATOMS: atom_id res chain seq x y z
N MET A 1 11.42 6.12 -11.87
CA MET A 1 10.14 5.39 -12.00
C MET A 1 10.03 4.44 -10.82
N VAL A 2 8.94 4.50 -10.05
CA VAL A 2 8.74 3.61 -8.87
C VAL A 2 8.44 2.20 -9.36
N PRO A 3 9.22 1.17 -8.99
CA PRO A 3 8.93 -0.22 -9.35
C PRO A 3 7.59 -0.65 -8.75
N HIS A 4 6.71 -1.26 -9.55
CA HIS A 4 5.38 -1.64 -9.12
C HIS A 4 4.85 -2.84 -9.91
N ASP A 5 3.97 -3.61 -9.26
CA ASP A 5 3.16 -4.63 -9.92
C ASP A 5 1.77 -4.07 -10.23
N ARG A 6 1.13 -4.56 -11.30
CA ARG A 6 -0.24 -4.21 -11.63
C ARG A 6 -1.17 -5.35 -11.26
N ILE A 7 -2.12 -5.09 -10.35
CA ILE A 7 -3.11 -6.07 -9.89
C ILE A 7 -4.51 -5.56 -10.20
N VAL A 8 -5.39 -6.45 -10.65
CA VAL A 8 -6.81 -6.15 -10.85
C VAL A 8 -7.60 -6.59 -9.63
N VAL A 9 -8.47 -5.73 -9.13
CA VAL A 9 -9.39 -6.06 -8.03
C VAL A 9 -10.43 -7.06 -8.53
N THR A 10 -10.48 -8.24 -7.92
CA THR A 10 -11.39 -9.33 -8.33
C THR A 10 -12.51 -9.61 -7.34
N GLY A 11 -12.53 -8.97 -6.17
CA GLY A 11 -13.50 -9.23 -5.12
C GLY A 11 -14.01 -7.95 -4.47
N GLU A 12 -15.15 -8.05 -3.80
CA GLU A 12 -15.78 -6.94 -3.09
C GLU A 12 -15.08 -6.63 -1.75
N GLY A 13 -15.28 -5.41 -1.26
CA GLY A 13 -14.70 -4.96 0.02
C GLY A 13 -13.16 -4.97 0.01
N VAL A 14 -12.54 -4.82 -1.16
CA VAL A 14 -11.09 -4.69 -1.28
C VAL A 14 -10.70 -3.25 -1.02
N THR A 15 -9.75 -3.03 -0.12
CA THR A 15 -9.14 -1.74 0.17
C THR A 15 -7.68 -1.75 -0.27
N LEU A 16 -7.08 -0.57 -0.44
CA LEU A 16 -5.67 -0.43 -0.81
C LEU A 16 -4.75 -1.08 0.24
N GLU A 17 -5.01 -0.82 1.52
CA GLU A 17 -4.24 -1.37 2.65
C GLU A 17 -4.30 -2.89 2.68
N ARG A 18 -5.47 -3.47 2.40
CA ARG A 18 -5.64 -4.93 2.33
C ARG A 18 -4.80 -5.53 1.20
N MET A 19 -4.70 -4.85 0.05
CA MET A 19 -3.87 -5.31 -1.06
C MET A 19 -2.38 -5.24 -0.72
N LEU A 20 -1.92 -4.12 -0.16
CA LEU A 20 -0.53 -3.93 0.28
C LEU A 20 -0.14 -4.96 1.36
N TRP A 21 -0.99 -5.15 2.37
CA TRP A 21 -0.77 -6.14 3.42
C TRP A 21 -0.69 -7.57 2.89
N LYS A 22 -1.59 -7.95 1.98
CA LYS A 22 -1.58 -9.31 1.40
C LYS A 22 -0.30 -9.63 0.65
N ARG A 23 0.32 -8.63 0.02
CA ARG A 23 1.53 -8.83 -0.78
C ARG A 23 2.77 -8.99 0.11
N ASP A 24 3.05 -8.01 0.97
CA ASP A 24 4.34 -7.96 1.66
C ASP A 24 4.27 -8.38 3.13
N ARG A 25 3.05 -8.50 3.69
CA ARG A 25 2.81 -8.78 5.13
C ARG A 25 3.62 -7.89 6.06
N ARG A 26 3.91 -6.67 5.59
CA ARG A 26 4.76 -5.70 6.26
C ARG A 26 4.12 -4.34 6.16
N TYR A 27 4.03 -3.67 7.31
CA TYR A 27 3.70 -2.26 7.35
C TYR A 27 4.96 -1.44 7.06
N THR A 28 4.86 -0.50 6.14
CA THR A 28 5.94 0.45 5.81
C THR A 28 5.33 1.84 5.76
N THR A 29 5.84 2.76 6.59
CA THR A 29 5.42 4.16 6.59
C THR A 29 5.58 4.75 5.19
N GLY A 30 4.59 5.50 4.69
CA GLY A 30 4.64 6.12 3.37
C GLY A 30 4.20 5.20 2.22
N LEU A 31 3.93 3.91 2.46
CA LEU A 31 3.61 2.96 1.39
C LEU A 31 2.23 3.22 0.76
N CYS A 32 1.24 3.61 1.56
CA CYS A 32 -0.10 3.95 1.07
C CYS A 32 -0.06 5.24 0.25
N GLU A 33 0.65 6.26 0.73
CA GLU A 33 0.83 7.55 0.08
C GLU A 33 1.52 7.36 -1.27
N LEU A 34 2.61 6.58 -1.30
CA LEU A 34 3.28 6.24 -2.55
C LEU A 34 2.36 5.48 -3.52
N ALA A 35 1.55 4.56 -3.00
CA ALA A 35 0.59 3.85 -3.84
C ALA A 35 -0.49 4.79 -4.40
N LEU A 36 -0.92 5.81 -3.67
CA LEU A 36 -1.85 6.83 -4.16
C LEU A 36 -1.19 7.74 -5.20
N ASP A 37 0.06 8.18 -4.97
CA ASP A 37 0.82 9.03 -5.91
C ASP A 37 0.99 8.35 -7.27
N ILE A 38 1.33 7.06 -7.26
CA ILE A 38 1.47 6.31 -8.51
C ILE A 38 0.13 5.87 -9.09
N ASN A 39 -1.02 6.10 -8.45
CA ASN A 39 -2.36 5.83 -8.99
C ASN A 39 -3.28 7.07 -8.89
N PRO A 40 -3.09 8.09 -9.75
CA PRO A 40 -3.96 9.26 -9.78
C PRO A 40 -5.43 8.86 -9.96
N GLY A 41 -6.30 9.43 -9.12
CA GLY A 41 -7.75 9.14 -9.13
C GLY A 41 -8.18 7.96 -8.27
N LEU A 42 -7.26 7.12 -7.77
CA LEU A 42 -7.62 5.96 -6.93
C LEU A 42 -8.31 6.37 -5.63
N ALA A 43 -7.88 7.46 -4.99
CA ALA A 43 -8.51 8.00 -3.79
C ALA A 43 -9.97 8.46 -4.02
N GLY A 44 -10.33 8.79 -5.27
CA GLY A 44 -11.68 9.23 -5.63
C GLY A 44 -12.74 8.14 -5.48
N PHE A 45 -12.35 6.87 -5.42
CA PHE A 45 -13.28 5.76 -5.15
C PHE A 45 -13.64 5.61 -3.67
N GLY A 46 -12.94 6.31 -2.77
CA GLY A 46 -13.06 6.12 -1.33
C GLY A 46 -12.27 4.91 -0.82
N ALA A 47 -12.69 4.36 0.32
CA ALA A 47 -11.95 3.27 0.99
C ALA A 47 -12.06 1.91 0.27
N VAL A 48 -13.18 1.66 -0.40
CA VAL A 48 -13.44 0.41 -1.12
C VAL A 48 -13.19 0.61 -2.60
N ILE A 49 -12.29 -0.20 -3.15
CA ILE A 49 -11.93 -0.15 -4.55
C ILE A 49 -12.92 -1.01 -5.35
N PRO A 50 -13.54 -0.48 -6.42
CA PRO A 50 -14.45 -1.25 -7.26
C PRO A 50 -13.78 -2.45 -7.92
N VAL A 51 -14.54 -3.54 -8.08
CA VAL A 51 -14.11 -4.71 -8.84
C VAL A 51 -13.79 -4.32 -10.28
N GLY A 52 -12.73 -4.89 -10.84
CA GLY A 52 -12.22 -4.56 -12.17
C GLY A 52 -11.22 -3.40 -12.19
N THR A 53 -11.04 -2.68 -11.08
CA THR A 53 -10.05 -1.60 -11.01
C THR A 53 -8.63 -2.18 -11.07
N ALA A 54 -7.81 -1.64 -11.97
CA ALA A 54 -6.39 -1.98 -12.04
C ALA A 54 -5.58 -1.02 -11.14
N VAL A 55 -4.89 -1.58 -10.15
CA VAL A 55 -4.11 -0.85 -9.15
C VAL A 55 -2.64 -1.19 -9.31
N ARG A 56 -1.78 -0.16 -9.32
CA ARG A 56 -0.32 -0.32 -9.26
C ARG A 56 0.14 -0.39 -7.80
N LEU A 57 0.73 -1.49 -7.37
CA LEU A 57 1.28 -1.65 -6.02
C LEU A 57 2.80 -1.47 -6.03
N PRO A 58 3.36 -0.50 -5.29
CA PRO A 58 4.81 -0.20 -5.29
C PRO A 58 5.61 -1.28 -4.57
N LEU A 59 6.73 -1.80 -5.11
CA LEU A 59 7.50 -2.88 -4.46
C LEU A 59 8.21 -2.41 -3.18
N VAL A 60 7.93 -3.06 -2.04
CA VAL A 60 8.49 -2.66 -0.73
C VAL A 60 10.01 -2.82 -0.68
N SER A 61 10.57 -3.84 -1.32
CA SER A 61 12.03 -4.07 -1.37
C SER A 61 12.81 -2.91 -2.00
N ALA A 62 12.16 -2.07 -2.82
CA ALA A 62 12.77 -0.88 -3.40
C ALA A 62 12.70 0.36 -2.49
N LEU A 63 11.98 0.30 -1.36
CA LEU A 63 11.71 1.43 -0.47
C LEU A 63 12.46 1.35 0.86
N VAL A 64 12.98 0.19 1.21
CA VAL A 64 13.62 -0.03 2.52
C VAL A 64 15.06 0.46 2.49
N SER A 65 15.29 1.70 2.91
CA SER A 65 16.30 1.93 3.94
C SER A 65 15.64 1.57 5.27
N ALA A 66 16.22 0.66 6.04
CA ALA A 66 15.66 0.27 7.33
C ALA A 66 15.67 1.49 8.26
N ALA A 67 14.56 2.22 8.35
CA ALA A 67 14.42 3.27 9.33
C ALA A 67 14.44 2.61 10.71
N THR A 68 15.48 2.90 11.49
CA THR A 68 15.58 2.51 12.88
C THR A 68 14.44 3.19 13.63
N VAL A 69 13.42 2.42 14.03
CA VAL A 69 12.34 2.95 14.85
C VAL A 69 12.83 2.94 16.29
N GLU A 70 12.85 4.10 16.93
CA GLU A 70 13.12 4.19 18.37
C GLU A 70 11.93 3.57 19.11
N VAL A 71 12.19 2.46 19.82
CA VAL A 71 11.17 1.75 20.59
C VAL A 71 11.07 2.39 21.97
N VAL A 72 9.98 3.08 22.24
CA VAL A 72 9.68 3.63 23.57
C VAL A 72 8.79 2.63 24.33
N GLN A 73 9.17 2.29 25.55
CA GLN A 73 8.32 1.52 26.46
C GLN A 73 7.31 2.46 27.11
N ILE A 74 6.04 2.07 27.14
CA ILE A 74 4.94 2.89 27.70
C ILE A 74 4.55 2.45 29.12
N TRP A 75 5.45 1.77 29.81
CA TRP A 75 5.27 1.28 31.17
C TRP A 75 6.56 1.51 31.98
N ASP A 76 6.41 1.61 33.31
CA ASP A 76 7.52 1.57 34.29
C ASP A 76 8.08 0.16 34.45
#